data_AF-A0A847NWY4-F1
#
_entry.id   AF-A0A847NWY4-F1
#
_cell.length_a   1.000
_cell.length_b   1.000
_cell.length_c   1.000
_cell.angle_alpha   90.00
_cell.angle_beta   90.00
_cell.angle_gamma   90.00
#
_symmetry.space_group_name_H-M   'P 1'
#
loop_
_entity.id
_entity.type
_entity.pdbx_description
1 polymer ?
#
loop_
_entity_poly.entity_id
_entity_poly.type
_entity_poly.pdbx_seq_one_letter_code
_entity_poly.pdbx_strand_id
1 'polypeptide(L)'
;MNLMLWLAPFFVVSLGFFLSRVKRLRPQRYVFYAVILFIAFLIDLNSLKFSNYRLDIALFLFVTLVFSELFWSIKRSRNKIFNTISLVTGILIFSYLFRQWFISGPVHVCSLWESQVVSEHSRGDIKYRVREPLKNSDQARTFKLYKCLKYIPMEKFMGKFTIPQGYDRAQFRFRWYKKNGAVMVDIIGDSDTLWTLQGGILE
;
A
#
# COMPACT_ATOMS: atom_id res chain seq x y z
N MET A 1 -9.38 -8.59 15.51
CA MET A 1 -9.12 -7.49 14.56
C MET A 1 -8.70 -8.00 13.18
N ASN A 2 -7.73 -8.91 13.09
CA ASN A 2 -7.20 -9.40 11.79
C ASN A 2 -8.23 -10.18 10.96
N LEU A 3 -9.16 -10.91 11.61
CA LEU A 3 -10.25 -11.61 10.91
C LEU A 3 -11.27 -10.65 10.27
N MET A 4 -11.62 -9.55 10.95
CA MET A 4 -12.50 -8.52 10.37
C MET A 4 -11.85 -7.84 9.17
N LEU A 5 -10.55 -7.54 9.28
CA LEU A 5 -9.78 -7.03 8.16
C LEU A 5 -9.80 -8.03 7.01
N TRP A 6 -9.50 -9.31 7.28
CA TRP A 6 -9.50 -10.37 6.28
C TRP A 6 -10.82 -10.51 5.52
N LEU A 7 -11.95 -10.36 6.22
CA LEU A 7 -13.30 -10.41 5.65
C LEU A 7 -13.71 -9.12 4.94
N ALA A 8 -13.01 -8.01 5.14
CA ALA A 8 -13.39 -6.70 4.62
C ALA A 8 -13.64 -6.68 3.09
N PRO A 9 -12.82 -7.33 2.24
CA PRO A 9 -13.08 -7.37 0.80
C PRO A 9 -14.44 -7.99 0.45
N PHE A 10 -14.89 -9.00 1.18
CA PHE A 10 -16.19 -9.64 0.95
C PHE A 10 -17.35 -8.71 1.32
N PHE A 11 -17.25 -8.06 2.49
CA PHE A 11 -18.23 -7.06 2.89
C PHE A 11 -18.27 -5.88 1.93
N VAL A 12 -17.13 -5.45 1.40
CA VAL A 12 -17.05 -4.41 0.37
C VAL A 12 -17.80 -4.82 -0.90
N VAL A 13 -17.63 -6.07 -1.36
CA VAL A 13 -18.35 -6.57 -2.54
C VAL A 13 -19.85 -6.62 -2.31
N SER A 14 -20.30 -7.09 -1.14
CA SER A 14 -21.72 -7.09 -0.76
C SER A 14 -22.29 -5.67 -0.66
N LEU A 15 -21.54 -4.74 -0.04
CA LEU A 15 -21.94 -3.35 0.11
C LEU A 15 -22.05 -2.66 -1.26
N GLY A 16 -21.12 -2.92 -2.17
CA GLY A 16 -21.16 -2.45 -3.56
C GLY A 16 -22.44 -2.89 -4.29
N PHE A 17 -22.91 -4.12 -4.06
CA PHE A 17 -24.18 -4.59 -4.60
C PHE A 17 -25.37 -3.78 -4.06
N PHE A 18 -25.46 -3.56 -2.76
CA PHE A 18 -26.54 -2.78 -2.16
C PHE A 18 -26.53 -1.31 -2.64
N LEU A 19 -25.35 -0.68 -2.69
CA LEU A 19 -25.18 0.69 -3.18
C LEU A 19 -25.59 0.82 -4.65
N SER A 20 -25.28 -0.18 -5.50
CA SER A 20 -25.67 -0.19 -6.91
C SER A 20 -27.20 -0.13 -7.12
N ARG A 21 -27.99 -0.61 -6.14
CA ARG A 21 -29.48 -0.57 -6.20
C ARG A 21 -30.07 0.80 -5.90
N VAL A 22 -29.38 1.64 -5.13
CA VAL A 22 -29.86 2.97 -4.77
C VAL A 22 -29.77 3.89 -5.99
N LYS A 23 -30.92 4.28 -6.56
CA LYS A 23 -31.00 5.10 -7.79
C LYS A 23 -30.96 6.61 -7.54
N ARG A 24 -31.33 7.05 -6.33
CA ARG A 24 -31.63 8.46 -6.01
C ARG A 24 -30.42 9.40 -6.17
N LEU A 25 -29.20 8.92 -5.98
CA LEU A 25 -27.98 9.74 -5.93
C LEU A 25 -26.92 9.34 -6.97
N ARG A 26 -27.33 8.71 -8.08
CA ARG A 26 -26.40 8.20 -9.11
C ARG A 26 -25.40 9.23 -9.64
N PRO A 27 -25.81 10.43 -10.12
CA PRO A 27 -24.84 11.36 -10.72
C PRO A 27 -23.82 11.86 -9.71
N GLN A 28 -24.25 12.25 -8.51
CA GLN A 28 -23.37 12.70 -7.43
C GLN A 28 -22.37 11.61 -7.01
N ARG A 29 -22.81 10.35 -7.01
CA ARG A 29 -21.97 9.21 -6.66
C ARG A 29 -20.84 8.97 -7.66
N TYR A 30 -21.09 9.08 -8.97
CA TYR A 30 -20.05 8.94 -9.97
C TYR A 30 -19.02 10.08 -9.92
N VAL A 31 -19.47 11.31 -9.60
CA VAL A 31 -18.55 12.43 -9.33
C VAL A 31 -17.66 12.12 -8.13
N PHE A 32 -18.24 11.64 -7.02
CA PHE A 32 -17.48 11.24 -5.85
C PHE A 32 -16.48 10.11 -6.14
N TYR A 33 -16.84 9.15 -6.99
CA TYR A 33 -15.95 8.07 -7.43
C TYR A 33 -14.78 8.57 -8.27
N ALA A 34 -15.04 9.50 -9.19
CA ALA A 34 -13.98 10.14 -9.95
C ALA A 34 -13.00 10.88 -9.03
N VAL A 35 -13.49 11.57 -7.99
CA VAL A 35 -12.63 12.24 -6.99
C VAL A 35 -11.78 11.24 -6.21
N ILE A 36 -12.37 10.15 -5.69
CA ILE A 36 -11.61 9.13 -4.95
C ILE A 36 -10.53 8.51 -5.83
N LEU A 37 -10.88 8.11 -7.05
CA LEU A 37 -9.94 7.48 -7.98
C LEU A 37 -8.84 8.46 -8.40
N PHE A 38 -9.17 9.73 -8.60
CA PHE A 38 -8.19 10.76 -8.90
C PHE A 38 -7.22 10.99 -7.74
N ILE A 39 -7.71 11.05 -6.50
CA ILE A 39 -6.85 11.16 -5.31
C ILE A 39 -5.95 9.93 -5.17
N ALA A 40 -6.50 8.73 -5.33
CA ALA A 40 -5.72 7.49 -5.28
C ALA A 40 -4.64 7.47 -6.37
N PHE A 41 -4.98 7.92 -7.58
CA PHE A 41 -4.05 8.07 -8.69
C PHE A 41 -2.94 9.07 -8.39
N LEU A 42 -3.25 10.24 -7.82
CA LEU A 42 -2.25 11.24 -7.45
C LEU A 42 -1.30 10.72 -6.36
N ILE A 43 -1.80 9.96 -5.39
CA ILE A 43 -0.99 9.33 -4.34
C ILE A 43 -0.02 8.33 -4.97
N ASP A 44 -0.51 7.46 -5.86
CA ASP A 44 0.29 6.45 -6.54
C ASP A 44 1.35 7.09 -7.46
N LEU A 45 0.95 8.08 -8.26
CA LEU A 45 1.82 8.82 -9.18
C LEU A 45 3.00 9.49 -8.45
N ASN A 46 2.77 10.01 -7.24
CA ASN A 46 3.81 10.65 -6.43
C ASN A 46 4.56 9.66 -5.53
N SER A 47 4.27 8.35 -5.62
CA SER A 47 4.81 7.31 -4.74
C SER A 47 4.67 7.67 -3.25
N LEU A 48 3.51 8.24 -2.90
CA LEU A 48 3.15 8.60 -1.54
C LEU A 48 2.49 7.42 -0.84
N LYS A 49 2.72 7.33 0.47
CA LYS A 49 2.06 6.37 1.36
C LYS A 49 1.62 7.10 2.62
N PHE A 50 0.52 6.69 3.25
CA PHE A 50 0.18 7.26 4.55
C PHE A 50 1.15 6.76 5.62
N SER A 51 1.51 7.62 6.57
CA SER A 51 2.33 7.20 7.72
C SER A 51 1.62 6.14 8.57
N ASN A 52 0.29 6.18 8.58
CA ASN A 52 -0.58 5.24 9.26
C ASN A 52 -1.15 4.21 8.28
N TYR A 53 -0.79 2.94 8.46
CA TYR A 53 -1.24 1.83 7.61
C TYR A 53 -2.76 1.67 7.55
N ARG A 54 -3.50 2.12 8.58
CA ARG A 54 -4.98 2.08 8.58
C ARG A 54 -5.59 2.97 7.50
N LEU A 55 -4.95 4.10 7.19
CA LEU A 55 -5.42 4.99 6.12
C LEU A 55 -5.15 4.39 4.75
N ASP A 56 -4.01 3.71 4.56
CA ASP A 56 -3.73 2.96 3.34
C ASP A 56 -4.78 1.86 3.11
N ILE A 57 -5.11 1.10 4.17
CA ILE A 57 -6.17 0.09 4.15
C ILE A 57 -7.51 0.73 3.80
N ALA A 58 -7.88 1.84 4.45
CA ALA A 58 -9.15 2.51 4.20
C ALA A 58 -9.26 2.97 2.74
N LEU A 59 -8.22 3.63 2.22
CA LEU A 59 -8.16 4.06 0.81
C LEU A 59 -8.31 2.86 -0.12
N PHE A 60 -7.59 1.77 0.15
CA PHE A 60 -7.69 0.53 -0.63
C PHE A 60 -9.11 -0.05 -0.63
N LEU A 61 -9.78 -0.11 0.53
CA LEU A 61 -11.16 -0.59 0.63
C LEU A 61 -12.15 0.33 -0.10
N PHE A 62 -11.96 1.65 -0.03
CA PHE A 62 -12.78 2.61 -0.78
C PHE A 62 -12.63 2.44 -2.29
N VAL A 63 -11.39 2.33 -2.78
CA VAL A 63 -11.12 2.09 -4.21
C VAL A 63 -11.75 0.75 -4.64
N THR A 64 -11.60 -0.29 -3.82
CA THR A 64 -12.22 -1.61 -4.09
C THR A 64 -13.76 -1.52 -4.13
N LEU A 65 -14.37 -0.73 -3.24
CA LEU A 65 -15.82 -0.50 -3.23
C LEU A 65 -16.30 0.17 -4.51
N VAL A 66 -15.58 1.19 -4.98
CA VAL A 66 -15.88 1.89 -6.25
C VAL A 66 -15.86 0.90 -7.41
N PHE A 67 -14.80 0.11 -7.53
CA PHE A 67 -14.70 -0.90 -8.60
C PHE A 67 -15.79 -1.97 -8.50
N SER A 68 -16.09 -2.44 -7.29
CA SER A 68 -17.16 -3.42 -7.08
C SER A 68 -18.52 -2.86 -7.55
N GLU A 69 -18.84 -1.61 -7.22
CA GLU A 69 -20.10 -1.02 -7.64
C GLU A 69 -20.15 -0.83 -9.17
N LEU A 70 -19.07 -0.32 -9.78
CA LEU A 70 -18.99 -0.18 -11.23
C LEU A 70 -19.22 -1.54 -11.92
N PHE A 71 -18.61 -2.60 -11.39
CA PHE A 71 -18.78 -3.96 -11.90
C PHE A 71 -20.23 -4.44 -11.82
N TRP A 72 -20.90 -4.24 -10.67
CA TRP A 72 -22.31 -4.57 -10.51
C TRP A 72 -23.23 -3.74 -11.43
N SER A 73 -22.88 -2.47 -11.64
CA SER A 73 -23.60 -1.59 -12.56
C SER A 73 -23.47 -2.07 -14.01
N ILE A 74 -22.28 -2.50 -14.42
CA ILE A 74 -22.00 -3.05 -15.76
C ILE A 74 -22.74 -4.39 -15.96
N LYS A 75 -22.70 -5.29 -14.97
CA LYS A 75 -23.38 -6.59 -14.99
C LYS A 75 -24.91 -6.47 -15.13
N ARG A 76 -25.48 -5.29 -14.84
CA ARG A 76 -26.91 -5.00 -15.06
C ARG A 76 -27.28 -4.74 -16.53
N SER A 77 -26.29 -4.71 -17.42
CA SER A 77 -26.53 -4.63 -18.86
C SER A 77 -27.35 -5.84 -19.36
N ARG A 78 -28.18 -5.63 -20.39
CA ARG A 78 -29.03 -6.70 -20.97
C ARG A 78 -28.23 -7.75 -21.77
N ASN A 79 -26.98 -7.47 -22.10
CA ASN A 79 -26.17 -8.37 -22.93
C ASN A 79 -25.59 -9.54 -22.10
N LYS A 80 -26.15 -10.75 -22.29
CA LYS A 80 -25.73 -11.97 -21.57
C LYS A 80 -24.27 -12.32 -21.80
N ILE A 81 -23.77 -12.22 -23.04
CA ILE A 81 -22.38 -12.60 -23.38
C ILE A 81 -21.40 -11.67 -22.69
N PHE A 82 -21.65 -10.36 -22.80
CA PHE A 82 -20.82 -9.35 -22.15
C PHE A 82 -20.81 -9.50 -20.63
N ASN A 83 -21.96 -9.84 -20.02
CA ASN A 83 -22.04 -10.11 -18.59
C ASN A 83 -21.22 -11.34 -18.18
N THR A 84 -21.24 -12.42 -18.96
CA THR A 84 -20.45 -13.63 -18.68
C THR A 84 -18.96 -13.33 -18.79
N ILE A 85 -18.51 -12.65 -19.85
CA ILE A 85 -17.11 -12.25 -20.02
C ILE A 85 -16.67 -11.36 -18.84
N SER A 86 -17.44 -10.32 -18.54
CA SER A 86 -17.16 -9.44 -17.41
C SER A 86 -17.05 -10.21 -16.10
N LEU A 87 -17.94 -11.19 -15.86
CA LEU A 87 -17.93 -12.01 -14.66
C LEU A 87 -16.63 -12.81 -14.53
N VAL A 88 -16.24 -13.52 -15.58
CA VAL A 88 -15.01 -14.33 -15.61
C VAL A 88 -13.79 -13.44 -15.41
N THR A 89 -13.69 -12.33 -16.16
CA THR A 89 -12.58 -11.37 -16.02
C THR A 89 -12.53 -10.79 -14.61
N GLY A 90 -13.66 -10.45 -14.00
CA GLY A 90 -13.73 -9.95 -12.64
C GLY A 90 -13.21 -10.95 -11.61
N ILE A 91 -13.56 -12.24 -11.73
CA ILE A 91 -13.06 -13.31 -10.85
C ILE A 91 -11.53 -13.47 -11.00
N LEU A 92 -11.02 -13.44 -12.23
CA LEU A 92 -9.58 -13.56 -12.49
C LEU A 92 -8.80 -12.38 -11.90
N ILE A 93 -9.27 -11.14 -12.14
CA ILE A 93 -8.66 -9.93 -11.59
C ILE A 93 -8.71 -9.94 -10.06
N PHE A 94 -9.86 -10.30 -9.47
CA PHE A 94 -10.01 -10.39 -8.02
C PHE A 94 -9.07 -11.44 -7.43
N SER A 95 -9.02 -12.64 -8.00
CA SER A 95 -8.13 -13.71 -7.55
C SER A 95 -6.66 -13.30 -7.63
N TYR A 96 -6.28 -12.55 -8.68
CA TYR A 96 -4.92 -12.04 -8.85
C TYR A 96 -4.58 -10.96 -7.81
N LEU A 97 -5.40 -9.92 -7.68
CA LEU A 97 -5.17 -8.80 -6.76
C LEU A 97 -5.17 -9.25 -5.30
N PHE A 98 -6.06 -10.16 -4.94
CA PHE A 98 -6.18 -10.67 -3.57
C PHE A 98 -5.41 -11.96 -3.33
N ARG A 99 -4.55 -12.41 -4.26
CA ARG A 99 -3.80 -13.67 -4.12
C ARG A 99 -3.01 -13.74 -2.81
N GLN A 100 -2.24 -12.70 -2.51
CA GLN A 100 -1.46 -12.64 -1.26
C GLN A 100 -2.36 -12.54 -0.03
N TRP A 101 -3.52 -11.90 -0.14
CA TRP A 101 -4.52 -11.80 0.91
C TRP A 101 -5.09 -13.19 1.28
N PHE A 102 -5.36 -14.01 0.27
CA PHE A 102 -5.84 -15.39 0.46
C PHE A 102 -4.77 -16.31 1.03
N ILE A 103 -3.56 -16.28 0.47
CA ILE A 103 -2.45 -17.15 0.88
C ILE A 103 -2.00 -16.85 2.33
N SER A 104 -1.96 -15.58 2.72
CA SER A 104 -1.47 -15.19 4.06
C SER A 104 -2.43 -15.60 5.19
N GLY A 105 -3.71 -15.84 4.86
CA GLY A 105 -4.75 -16.16 5.84
C GLY A 105 -5.04 -15.02 6.82
N PRO A 106 -6.02 -15.19 7.73
CA PRO A 106 -6.50 -14.14 8.61
C PRO A 106 -5.48 -13.70 9.67
N VAL A 107 -4.47 -14.52 9.97
CA VAL A 107 -3.47 -14.21 11.00
C VAL A 107 -2.47 -13.18 10.50
N HIS A 108 -2.05 -13.28 9.23
CA HIS A 108 -0.96 -12.48 8.64
C HIS A 108 -1.44 -11.40 7.66
N VAL A 109 -2.74 -11.06 7.67
CA VAL A 109 -3.26 -9.98 6.81
C VAL A 109 -2.67 -8.63 7.19
N CYS A 110 -2.59 -8.32 8.48
CA CYS A 110 -2.07 -7.03 8.93
C CYS A 110 -0.62 -6.82 8.49
N SER A 111 0.21 -7.86 8.50
CA SER A 111 1.61 -7.80 8.08
C SER A 111 1.80 -7.47 6.59
N LEU A 112 0.78 -7.62 5.73
CA LEU A 112 0.88 -7.19 4.33
C LEU A 112 0.97 -5.65 4.18
N TRP A 113 0.37 -4.89 5.10
CA TRP A 113 0.40 -3.41 5.09
C TRP A 113 1.31 -2.83 6.16
N GLU A 114 1.44 -3.55 7.27
CA GLU A 114 2.20 -3.12 8.43
C GLU A 114 3.71 -3.21 8.17
N SER A 115 4.39 -2.12 8.52
CA SER A 115 5.83 -2.00 8.40
C SER A 115 6.36 -1.31 9.63
N GLN A 116 7.35 -1.92 10.25
CA GLN A 116 7.98 -1.42 11.45
C GLN A 116 9.01 -0.35 11.08
N VAL A 117 9.05 0.74 11.83
CA VAL A 117 10.14 1.72 11.71
C VAL A 117 11.35 1.14 12.43
N VAL A 118 12.41 0.83 11.68
CA VAL A 118 13.65 0.23 12.21
C VAL A 118 14.74 1.26 12.47
N SER A 119 14.66 2.42 11.81
CA SER A 119 15.53 3.56 12.09
C SER A 119 14.85 4.86 11.69
N GLU A 120 15.14 5.92 12.42
CA GLU A 120 14.59 7.24 12.18
C GLU A 120 15.67 8.30 12.30
N HIS A 121 15.63 9.31 11.43
CA HIS A 121 16.50 10.48 11.50
C HIS A 121 15.66 11.74 11.33
N SER A 122 15.76 12.64 12.31
CA SER A 122 15.09 13.93 12.29
C SER A 122 16.13 15.03 12.27
N ARG A 123 15.98 15.99 11.36
CA ARG A 123 16.83 17.18 11.25
C ARG A 123 15.97 18.40 10.98
N GLY A 124 15.82 19.25 11.99
CA GLY A 124 14.86 20.35 11.96
C GLY A 124 13.45 19.81 11.73
N ASP A 125 12.78 20.31 10.69
CA ASP A 125 11.43 19.92 10.33
C ASP A 125 11.34 18.68 9.42
N ILE A 126 12.48 18.18 8.95
CA ILE A 126 12.52 17.06 8.00
C ILE A 126 12.82 15.77 8.75
N LYS A 127 11.99 14.77 8.51
CA LYS A 127 12.07 13.46 9.16
C LYS A 127 12.14 12.35 8.11
N TYR A 128 13.10 11.45 8.29
CA TYR A 128 13.31 10.29 7.44
C TYR A 128 13.14 9.02 8.28
N ARG A 129 12.54 7.99 7.67
CA ARG A 129 12.28 6.71 8.31
C ARG A 129 12.72 5.57 7.41
N VAL A 130 13.46 4.63 7.97
CA VAL A 130 13.65 3.32 7.37
C VAL A 130 12.59 2.40 7.94
N ARG A 131 11.81 1.78 7.06
CA ARG A 131 10.77 0.83 7.41
C ARG A 131 11.10 -0.56 6.88
N GLU A 132 10.83 -1.56 7.71
CA GLU A 132 10.90 -2.97 7.38
C GLU A 132 9.48 -3.55 7.36
N PRO A 133 9.01 -4.15 6.24
CA PRO A 133 7.74 -4.88 6.22
C PRO A 133 7.77 -6.05 7.21
N LEU A 134 6.69 -6.25 7.97
CA LEU A 134 6.59 -7.43 8.84
C LEU A 134 6.54 -8.68 7.95
N LYS A 135 7.50 -9.59 8.17
CA LYS A 135 7.79 -10.71 7.28
C LYS A 135 6.55 -11.58 7.01
N ASN A 136 6.29 -11.85 5.73
CA ASN A 136 5.57 -13.05 5.30
C ASN A 136 6.65 -14.09 4.91
N SER A 137 6.52 -15.35 5.31
CA SER A 137 7.63 -16.32 5.41
C SER A 137 8.44 -16.57 4.13
N ASP A 138 7.94 -16.14 2.96
CA ASP A 138 8.52 -16.37 1.63
C ASP A 138 9.09 -15.13 0.93
N GLN A 139 9.04 -13.94 1.55
CA GLN A 139 9.57 -12.72 0.93
C GLN A 139 10.97 -12.37 1.43
N ALA A 140 11.84 -12.01 0.49
CA ALA A 140 13.15 -11.45 0.79
C ALA A 140 12.99 -10.22 1.70
N ARG A 141 13.83 -10.15 2.74
CA ARG A 141 13.79 -9.04 3.71
C ARG A 141 14.16 -7.73 2.99
N THR A 142 13.33 -6.69 3.13
CA THR A 142 13.54 -5.41 2.44
C THR A 142 13.51 -4.24 3.41
N PHE A 143 14.39 -3.27 3.19
CA PHE A 143 14.36 -1.98 3.87
C PHE A 143 13.91 -0.90 2.90
N LYS A 144 12.93 -0.09 3.30
CA LYS A 144 12.40 1.01 2.49
C LYS A 144 12.64 2.33 3.19
N LEU A 145 13.22 3.29 2.48
CA LEU A 145 13.47 4.63 2.97
C LEU A 145 12.31 5.55 2.56
N TYR A 146 11.79 6.26 3.55
CA TYR A 146 10.71 7.23 3.39
C TYR A 146 11.13 8.59 3.93
N LYS A 147 10.72 9.66 3.22
CA LYS A 147 10.76 11.04 3.70
C LYS A 147 9.36 11.43 4.18
N CYS A 148 9.22 11.77 5.46
CA CYS A 148 7.97 12.28 6.01
C CYS A 148 7.71 13.68 5.44
N LEU A 149 6.49 13.92 4.95
CA LEU A 149 6.06 15.24 4.51
C LEU A 149 5.70 16.10 5.72
N LYS A 150 6.08 17.38 5.67
CA LYS A 150 5.80 18.32 6.75
C LYS A 150 4.29 18.55 6.86
N TYR A 151 3.76 18.54 8.08
CA TYR A 151 2.36 18.81 8.43
C TYR A 151 1.29 17.85 7.88
N ILE A 152 1.65 16.85 7.07
CA ILE A 152 0.71 15.90 6.48
C ILE A 152 1.10 14.49 6.92
N PRO A 153 0.15 13.61 7.30
CA PRO A 153 0.43 12.23 7.71
C PRO A 153 0.77 11.32 6.50
N MET A 154 1.67 11.79 5.63
CA MET A 154 2.12 11.13 4.42
C MET A 154 3.64 11.05 4.36
N GLU A 155 4.11 10.01 3.71
CA GLU A 155 5.51 9.66 3.51
C GLU A 155 5.77 9.44 2.03
N LYS A 156 6.82 10.07 1.51
CA LYS A 156 7.28 9.86 0.13
C LYS A 156 8.32 8.74 0.11
N PHE A 157 8.12 7.76 -0.76
CA PHE A 157 9.11 6.71 -0.97
C PHE A 157 10.35 7.29 -1.67
N MET A 158 11.54 7.03 -1.12
CA MET A 158 12.80 7.50 -1.69
C MET A 158 13.63 6.35 -2.28
N GLY A 159 13.57 5.15 -1.70
CA GLY A 159 14.34 4.01 -2.20
C GLY A 159 14.12 2.74 -1.39
N LYS A 160 14.55 1.61 -1.96
CA LYS A 160 14.50 0.30 -1.28
C LYS A 160 15.82 -0.43 -1.43
N PHE A 161 16.15 -1.22 -0.42
CA PHE A 161 17.22 -2.21 -0.46
C PHE A 161 16.62 -3.59 -0.16
N THR A 162 16.96 -4.58 -0.99
CA THR A 162 16.58 -5.97 -0.78
C THR A 162 17.78 -6.73 -0.27
N ILE A 163 17.64 -7.37 0.88
CA ILE A 163 18.71 -8.14 1.49
C ILE A 163 18.99 -9.38 0.62
N PRO A 164 20.27 -9.68 0.33
CA PRO A 164 20.66 -10.90 -0.37
C PRO A 164 20.26 -12.15 0.39
N GLN A 165 20.01 -13.24 -0.33
CA GLN A 165 19.69 -14.54 0.25
C GLN A 165 20.80 -14.99 1.22
N GLY A 166 20.41 -15.57 2.36
CA GLY A 166 21.33 -16.02 3.41
C GLY A 166 21.52 -15.04 4.58
N TYR A 167 21.18 -13.75 4.39
CA TYR A 167 21.28 -12.72 5.44
C TYR A 167 19.95 -12.43 6.14
N ASP A 168 18.95 -13.30 5.99
CA ASP A 168 17.60 -13.08 6.54
C ASP A 168 17.58 -12.95 8.07
N ARG A 169 18.54 -13.60 8.75
CA ARG A 169 18.70 -13.57 10.21
C ARG A 169 19.75 -12.56 10.69
N ALA A 170 20.43 -11.88 9.77
CA ALA A 170 21.46 -10.92 10.13
C ALA A 170 20.85 -9.70 10.83
N GLN A 171 21.59 -9.15 11.79
CA GLN A 171 21.22 -7.89 12.43
C GLN A 171 21.85 -6.74 11.64
N PHE A 172 21.03 -5.76 11.26
CA PHE A 172 21.49 -4.60 10.51
C PHE A 172 21.48 -3.37 11.41
N ARG A 173 22.51 -2.55 11.30
CA ARG A 173 22.60 -1.22 11.92
C ARG A 173 22.43 -0.16 10.84
N PHE A 174 21.92 1.01 11.23
CA PHE A 174 21.67 2.12 10.32
C PHE A 174 22.48 3.33 10.74
N ARG A 175 23.32 3.85 9.84
CA ARG A 175 24.12 5.05 10.08
C ARG A 175 23.66 6.17 9.16
N TRP A 176 23.19 7.25 9.75
CA TRP A 176 22.73 8.44 9.04
C TRP A 176 23.84 9.47 8.92
N TYR A 177 23.99 10.08 7.74
CA TYR A 177 24.96 11.14 7.50
C TYR A 177 24.52 12.03 6.33
N LYS A 178 25.24 13.15 6.13
CA LYS A 178 25.01 14.07 5.02
C LYS A 178 26.16 13.97 4.02
N LYS A 179 25.85 13.84 2.73
CA LYS A 179 26.82 13.89 1.64
C LYS A 179 26.25 14.74 0.50
N ASN A 180 26.98 15.75 0.05
CA ASN A 180 26.59 16.64 -1.05
C ASN A 180 25.17 17.22 -0.91
N GLY A 181 24.82 17.73 0.28
CA GLY A 181 23.48 18.28 0.52
C GLY A 181 22.40 17.24 0.82
N ALA A 182 22.60 15.97 0.46
CA ALA A 182 21.61 14.91 0.64
C ALA A 182 21.77 14.14 1.96
N VAL A 183 20.64 13.72 2.54
CA VAL A 183 20.61 12.75 3.65
C VAL A 183 20.85 11.36 3.10
N MET A 184 21.82 10.65 3.67
CA MET A 184 22.18 9.28 3.32
C MET A 184 21.97 8.39 4.54
N VAL A 185 21.62 7.13 4.30
CA VAL A 185 21.61 6.08 5.33
C VAL A 185 22.38 4.87 4.83
N ASP A 186 23.44 4.53 5.56
CA ASP A 186 24.18 3.29 5.35
C ASP A 186 23.49 2.15 6.11
N ILE A 187 23.33 1.04 5.42
CA ILE A 187 22.87 -0.23 5.96
C ILE A 187 24.12 -1.06 6.26
N ILE A 188 24.42 -1.21 7.54
CA ILE A 188 25.65 -1.84 8.04
C ILE A 188 25.30 -3.25 8.53
N GLY A 189 26.05 -4.24 8.05
CA GLY A 189 25.98 -5.62 8.54
C GLY A 189 26.89 -5.82 9.76
N ASP A 190 27.63 -6.92 9.78
CA ASP A 190 28.50 -7.29 10.91
C ASP A 190 29.61 -6.25 11.17
N SER A 191 30.22 -5.73 10.11
CA SER A 191 31.27 -4.68 10.21
C SER A 191 31.35 -3.76 8.99
N ASP A 192 30.81 -4.18 7.83
CA ASP A 192 30.87 -3.43 6.59
C ASP A 192 29.55 -2.73 6.22
N THR A 193 29.68 -1.66 5.44
CA THR A 193 28.54 -1.02 4.80
C THR A 193 28.11 -1.84 3.58
N LEU A 194 26.94 -2.44 3.66
CA LEU A 194 26.41 -3.30 2.59
C LEU A 194 25.72 -2.50 1.50
N TRP A 195 25.08 -1.38 1.87
CA TRP A 195 24.39 -0.50 0.94
C TRP A 195 24.18 0.89 1.52
N THR A 196 24.01 1.87 0.64
CA THR A 196 23.65 3.25 1.02
C THR A 196 22.37 3.63 0.31
N LEU A 197 21.34 4.05 1.07
CA LEU A 197 20.12 4.64 0.51
C LEU A 197 20.20 6.17 0.57
N GLN A 198 19.87 6.81 -0.54
CA GLN A 198 19.79 8.26 -0.64
C GLN A 198 18.38 8.73 -0.33
N GLY A 199 18.25 9.54 0.72
CA GLY A 199 16.99 10.15 1.14
C GLY A 199 16.58 11.29 0.23
N GLY A 200 17.39 12.33 0.08
CA GLY A 200 17.10 13.48 -0.79
C GLY A 200 17.88 14.72 -0.36
N ILE A 201 17.94 15.73 -1.23
CA ILE A 201 18.66 17.00 -0.97
C ILE A 201 17.89 17.81 0.08
N LEU A 202 18.62 18.33 1.06
CA LEU A 202 18.13 19.33 2.01
C LEU A 202 18.26 20.70 1.33
N GLU A 203 17.18 21.15 0.70
CA GLU A 203 17.00 22.56 0.29
C GLU A 203 16.53 23.39 1.49
#